data_AF-A0AB36JTU7-F1
#
_entry.id   AF-A0AB36JTU7-F1
#
_cell.length_a   1.000
_cell.length_b   1.000
_cell.length_c   1.000
_cell.angle_alpha   90.00
_cell.angle_beta   90.00
_cell.angle_gamma   90.00
#
_symmetry.space_group_name_H-M   'P 1'
#
loop_
_entity.id
_entity.type
_entity.pdbx_description
1 polymer ?
#
loop_
_entity_poly.entity_id
_entity_poly.type
_entity_poly.pdbx_seq_one_letter_code
_entity_poly.pdbx_strand_id
1 'polypeptide(L)'
;MMKKTVLDTLKQTTKTQRMLAGTGLALVLLTVGFFLTRPSMKTAPTPSTTQSSSSSSVDKETALTKKAEEAVKLLEDNPVKENVSTAETAVNALKDGDTKDKLMKRVDTVKTALAKKEAEVKLAKEAEEAVSALEKDQVNEKVTPAQTAVDKVTNKDQKDKLQHRINLVKSAMDTKAQQAAQAQAEEAARAAQAAAEAQAQQEAAQAQTQVQEAQPVYEAPAQTGGEAQAPAQTYTPPAPASPQAPQQALTQEQIQQQADEAERRASDPNRVWDY
;
A
#
# COMPACT_ATOMS: atom_id res chain seq x y z
N MET A 1 -6.38 39.16 2.62
CA MET A 1 -6.82 38.51 1.35
C MET A 1 -5.72 38.67 0.32
N MET A 2 -4.91 37.64 0.08
CA MET A 2 -3.98 37.59 -1.06
C MET A 2 -4.16 36.23 -1.72
N LYS A 3 -4.92 36.24 -2.82
CA LYS A 3 -5.15 35.09 -3.69
C LYS A 3 -4.12 35.14 -4.81
N LYS A 4 -3.63 33.95 -5.21
CA LYS A 4 -2.94 33.62 -6.47
C LYS A 4 -1.45 33.95 -6.56
N THR A 5 -0.62 32.95 -6.34
CA THR A 5 0.47 32.61 -7.29
C THR A 5 0.71 31.10 -7.20
N VAL A 6 -0.23 30.35 -7.77
CA VAL A 6 0.01 28.97 -8.23
C VAL A 6 0.40 29.11 -9.69
N LEU A 7 1.42 28.37 -10.15
CA LEU A 7 2.05 28.38 -11.48
C LEU A 7 3.26 29.30 -11.62
N ASP A 8 4.43 28.84 -11.16
CA ASP A 8 5.66 29.07 -11.94
C ASP A 8 6.79 28.10 -11.58
N THR A 9 6.74 26.85 -12.05
CA THR A 9 7.97 26.08 -12.33
C THR A 9 7.66 24.95 -13.32
N LEU A 10 7.30 25.32 -14.55
CA LEU A 10 7.24 24.38 -15.66
C LEU A 10 8.13 24.90 -16.79
N LYS A 11 9.18 24.10 -17.09
CA LYS A 11 10.12 24.14 -18.24
C LYS A 11 11.43 24.90 -18.04
N GLN A 12 12.49 24.12 -17.77
CA GLN A 12 13.69 24.26 -18.59
C GLN A 12 14.30 22.88 -18.92
N THR A 13 14.27 22.58 -20.22
CA THR A 13 14.89 21.43 -20.88
C THR A 13 16.29 21.83 -21.32
N THR A 14 17.28 20.95 -21.16
CA THR A 14 18.36 20.59 -22.13
C THR A 14 19.34 19.63 -21.42
N LYS A 15 19.37 18.35 -21.77
CA LYS A 15 20.15 17.74 -22.87
C LYS A 15 21.67 17.79 -22.65
N THR A 16 22.19 16.79 -21.92
CA THR A 16 23.57 16.29 -21.99
C THR A 16 23.44 14.76 -22.07
N GLN A 17 23.25 14.15 -23.24
CA GLN A 17 24.24 13.79 -24.25
C GLN A 17 25.47 13.02 -23.73
N ARG A 18 25.35 11.68 -23.89
CA ARG A 18 26.37 10.69 -24.33
C ARG A 18 27.52 10.33 -23.39
N MET A 19 27.42 9.11 -22.86
CA MET A 19 28.34 7.99 -23.16
C MET A 19 27.42 6.79 -23.46
N LEU A 20 27.06 6.46 -24.71
CA LEU A 20 27.84 5.72 -25.69
C LEU A 20 28.65 4.54 -25.10
N ALA A 21 28.02 3.36 -25.06
CA ALA A 21 28.70 2.07 -25.19
C ALA A 21 27.73 1.04 -25.80
N GLY A 22 27.19 1.41 -26.96
CA GLY A 22 26.55 0.49 -27.89
C GLY A 22 27.28 0.64 -29.23
N THR A 23 27.69 -0.50 -29.80
CA THR A 23 28.34 -0.72 -31.10
C THR A 23 29.86 -0.52 -31.20
N GLY A 24 30.56 -1.64 -31.03
CA GLY A 24 31.83 -1.93 -31.69
C GLY A 24 31.74 -3.33 -32.29
N LEU A 25 31.21 -3.44 -33.51
CA LEU A 25 31.43 -4.59 -34.38
C LEU A 25 32.93 -4.58 -34.74
N ALA A 26 33.71 -5.46 -34.11
CA ALA A 26 35.00 -5.88 -34.63
C ALA A 26 34.84 -7.32 -35.13
N LEU A 27 34.57 -7.44 -36.43
CA LEU A 27 34.86 -8.65 -37.19
C LEU A 27 36.36 -8.94 -37.06
N VAL A 28 36.71 -9.98 -36.31
CA VAL A 28 37.99 -10.69 -36.49
C VAL A 28 37.66 -12.11 -36.90
N LEU A 29 37.53 -12.27 -38.22
CA LEU A 29 37.81 -13.53 -38.89
C LEU A 29 39.30 -13.82 -38.70
N LEU A 30 39.65 -14.74 -37.81
CA LEU A 30 40.92 -15.45 -37.90
C LEU A 30 40.68 -16.96 -37.86
N THR A 31 40.44 -17.46 -39.06
CA THR A 31 40.83 -18.78 -39.52
C THR A 31 42.27 -19.12 -39.12
N VAL A 32 42.48 -20.17 -38.32
CA VAL A 32 43.55 -21.19 -38.44
C VAL A 32 43.07 -22.40 -37.64
N GLY A 33 42.90 -23.63 -38.14
CA GLY A 33 43.05 -24.19 -39.47
C GLY A 33 42.38 -25.57 -39.43
N PHE A 34 41.38 -25.74 -40.27
CA PHE A 34 40.86 -27.01 -40.74
C PHE A 34 42.02 -27.77 -41.43
N PHE A 35 42.55 -28.83 -40.81
CA PHE A 35 43.52 -29.72 -41.45
C PHE A 35 42.83 -31.03 -41.83
N LEU A 36 42.25 -31.03 -43.03
CA LEU A 36 41.79 -32.22 -43.72
C LEU A 36 42.42 -32.21 -45.11
N THR A 37 43.52 -32.95 -45.31
CA THR A 37 43.89 -33.67 -46.55
C THR A 37 45.29 -34.30 -46.46
N ARG A 38 45.34 -35.64 -46.48
CA ARG A 38 46.37 -36.44 -47.16
C ARG A 38 45.99 -36.52 -48.67
N PRO A 39 46.82 -36.94 -49.65
CA PRO A 39 48.00 -37.83 -49.54
C PRO A 39 49.21 -37.61 -50.51
N SER A 40 50.24 -38.45 -50.30
CA SER A 40 51.22 -39.01 -51.27
C SER A 40 52.38 -38.16 -51.82
N MET A 41 53.63 -38.56 -51.48
CA MET A 41 54.58 -39.21 -52.43
C MET A 41 55.74 -39.95 -51.69
N LYS A 42 55.75 -41.28 -51.84
CA LYS A 42 56.85 -42.24 -52.14
C LYS A 42 58.33 -41.89 -51.83
N THR A 43 58.98 -42.69 -50.97
CA THR A 43 60.24 -43.46 -51.20
C THR A 43 60.54 -44.42 -50.01
N ALA A 44 61.27 -45.51 -50.28
CA ALA A 44 61.36 -46.78 -49.54
C ALA A 44 62.46 -46.86 -48.42
N PRO A 45 62.96 -48.03 -47.96
CA PRO A 45 62.47 -48.78 -46.79
C PRO A 45 63.51 -49.00 -45.64
N THR A 46 63.03 -49.02 -44.37
CA THR A 46 63.53 -49.74 -43.13
C THR A 46 65.01 -49.64 -42.66
N PRO A 47 65.39 -49.87 -41.37
CA PRO A 47 64.61 -50.33 -40.20
C PRO A 47 64.86 -49.60 -38.84
N SER A 48 63.98 -49.91 -37.88
CA SER A 48 64.14 -49.90 -36.41
C SER A 48 64.76 -48.70 -35.68
N THR A 49 63.92 -47.93 -34.99
CA THR A 49 64.23 -47.41 -33.65
C THR A 49 62.95 -47.41 -32.81
N THR A 50 62.94 -48.28 -31.80
CA THR A 50 62.09 -48.19 -30.62
C THR A 50 62.28 -46.81 -30.00
N GLN A 51 61.26 -45.95 -30.03
CA GLN A 51 61.30 -44.72 -29.24
C GLN A 51 59.91 -44.36 -28.71
N SER A 52 59.83 -44.40 -27.38
CA SER A 52 58.81 -43.85 -26.51
C SER A 52 58.12 -42.60 -27.08
N SER A 53 56.81 -42.69 -27.27
CA SER A 53 55.92 -41.54 -27.43
C SER A 53 54.81 -41.62 -26.38
N SER A 54 55.19 -41.54 -25.10
CA SER A 54 54.27 -41.47 -23.96
C SER A 54 54.15 -40.05 -23.38
N SER A 55 54.82 -39.04 -23.95
CA SER A 55 54.89 -37.69 -23.38
C SER A 55 53.76 -36.72 -23.80
N SER A 56 53.09 -36.91 -24.94
CA SER A 56 52.14 -35.90 -25.46
C SER A 56 50.76 -35.90 -24.78
N SER A 57 50.45 -36.91 -23.97
CA SER A 57 49.18 -37.01 -23.24
C SER A 57 49.18 -36.21 -21.93
N VAL A 58 50.35 -36.05 -21.30
CA VAL A 58 50.49 -35.39 -19.99
C VAL A 58 50.42 -33.87 -20.14
N ASP A 59 51.00 -33.32 -21.22
CA ASP A 59 50.95 -31.88 -21.52
C ASP A 59 49.51 -31.42 -21.83
N LYS A 60 48.75 -32.24 -22.55
CA LYS A 60 47.34 -31.98 -22.85
C LYS A 60 46.49 -32.00 -21.60
N GLU A 61 46.72 -32.96 -20.71
CA GLU A 61 45.97 -33.07 -19.46
C GLU A 61 46.26 -31.90 -18.52
N THR A 62 47.53 -31.50 -18.39
CA THR A 62 47.92 -30.32 -17.61
C THR A 62 47.29 -29.04 -18.14
N ALA A 63 47.25 -28.87 -19.47
CA ALA A 63 46.61 -27.71 -20.10
C ALA A 63 45.09 -27.69 -19.87
N LEU A 64 44.42 -28.85 -19.92
CA LEU A 64 43.00 -28.97 -19.59
C LEU A 64 42.73 -28.66 -18.12
N THR A 65 43.55 -29.17 -17.20
CA THR A 65 43.43 -28.86 -15.77
C THR A 65 43.54 -27.37 -15.51
N LYS A 66 44.57 -26.70 -16.08
CA LYS A 66 44.73 -25.25 -15.93
C LYS A 66 43.52 -24.48 -16.47
N LYS A 67 43.01 -24.87 -17.64
CA LYS A 67 41.82 -24.26 -18.24
C LYS A 67 40.58 -24.43 -17.35
N ALA A 68 40.40 -25.61 -16.76
CA ALA A 68 39.30 -25.87 -15.84
C ALA A 68 39.42 -25.04 -14.55
N GLU A 69 40.62 -24.93 -13.98
CA GLU A 69 40.88 -24.08 -12.81
C GLU A 69 40.60 -22.60 -13.09
N GLU A 70 41.04 -22.08 -14.24
CA GLU A 70 40.76 -20.71 -14.66
C GLU A 70 39.26 -20.45 -14.85
N ALA A 71 38.53 -21.40 -15.46
CA ALA A 71 37.09 -21.29 -15.63
C ALA A 71 36.32 -21.34 -14.31
N VAL A 72 36.72 -22.20 -13.37
CA VAL A 72 36.12 -22.26 -12.03
C VAL A 72 36.42 -20.99 -11.24
N LYS A 73 37.65 -20.47 -11.31
CA LYS A 73 38.01 -19.20 -10.66
C LYS A 73 37.18 -18.04 -11.23
N LEU A 74 37.01 -17.97 -12.55
CA LEU A 74 36.16 -16.96 -13.18
C LEU A 74 34.70 -17.06 -12.72
N LEU A 75 34.18 -18.27 -12.53
CA LEU A 75 32.84 -18.49 -11.98
C LEU A 75 32.72 -18.02 -10.53
N GLU A 76 33.73 -18.26 -9.69
CA GLU A 76 33.74 -17.81 -8.30
C GLU A 76 33.82 -16.29 -8.18
N ASP A 77 34.66 -15.65 -8.99
CA ASP A 77 34.81 -14.18 -9.02
C ASP A 77 33.59 -13.49 -9.65
N ASN A 78 32.95 -14.15 -10.62
CA ASN A 78 31.77 -13.65 -11.32
C ASN A 78 30.70 -14.74 -11.47
N PRO A 79 29.86 -14.95 -10.44
CA PRO A 79 28.85 -16.01 -10.41
C PRO A 79 27.66 -15.63 -11.30
N VAL A 80 27.78 -15.95 -12.59
CA VAL A 80 26.73 -15.79 -13.62
C VAL A 80 26.52 -17.07 -14.40
N LYS A 81 25.34 -17.25 -14.98
CA LYS A 81 24.94 -18.49 -15.66
C LYS A 81 25.88 -18.87 -16.80
N GLU A 82 26.43 -17.88 -17.51
CA GLU A 82 27.38 -18.05 -18.60
C GLU A 82 28.69 -18.68 -18.11
N ASN A 83 29.19 -18.25 -16.95
CA ASN A 83 30.40 -18.79 -16.34
C ASN A 83 30.16 -20.17 -15.73
N VAL A 84 28.95 -20.48 -15.26
CA VAL A 84 28.58 -21.83 -14.80
C VAL A 84 28.73 -22.81 -15.95
N SER A 85 28.12 -22.50 -17.11
CA SER A 85 28.20 -23.36 -18.29
C SER A 85 29.64 -23.54 -18.79
N THR A 86 30.43 -22.46 -18.77
CA THR A 86 31.85 -22.50 -19.16
C THR A 86 32.68 -23.40 -18.22
N ALA A 87 32.48 -23.25 -16.90
CA ALA A 87 33.18 -24.06 -15.90
C ALA A 87 32.76 -25.53 -15.94
N GLU A 88 31.46 -25.84 -16.02
CA GLU A 88 30.95 -27.20 -16.17
C GLU A 88 31.57 -27.89 -17.41
N THR A 89 31.61 -27.20 -18.54
CA THR A 89 32.20 -27.73 -19.78
C THR A 89 33.70 -28.01 -19.62
N ALA A 90 34.45 -27.09 -18.99
CA ALA A 90 35.89 -27.25 -18.81
C ALA A 90 36.23 -28.36 -17.80
N VAL A 91 35.48 -28.48 -16.70
CA VAL A 91 35.66 -29.54 -15.69
C VAL A 91 35.26 -30.90 -16.25
N ASN A 92 34.18 -30.99 -17.04
CA ASN A 92 33.76 -32.25 -17.66
C ASN A 92 34.74 -32.79 -18.71
N ALA A 93 35.58 -31.92 -19.29
CA ALA A 93 36.64 -32.32 -20.21
C ALA A 93 37.86 -32.96 -19.51
N LEU A 94 37.93 -32.89 -18.17
CA LEU A 94 38.97 -33.58 -17.39
C LEU A 94 38.66 -35.07 -17.29
N LYS A 95 39.73 -35.86 -17.18
CA LYS A 95 39.63 -37.27 -16.79
C LYS A 95 39.14 -37.37 -15.35
N ASP A 96 38.49 -38.49 -15.05
CA ASP A 96 37.97 -38.74 -13.70
C ASP A 96 39.11 -38.87 -12.69
N GLY A 97 38.92 -38.26 -11.53
CA GLY A 97 39.90 -38.21 -10.46
C GLY A 97 39.68 -37.02 -9.53
N ASP A 98 40.48 -36.96 -8.46
CA ASP A 98 40.31 -36.03 -7.35
C ASP A 98 40.26 -34.55 -7.77
N THR A 99 41.00 -34.18 -8.81
CA THR A 99 41.01 -32.81 -9.33
C THR A 99 39.67 -32.44 -9.95
N LYS A 100 39.11 -33.31 -10.78
CA LYS A 100 37.79 -33.12 -11.39
C LYS A 100 36.71 -33.04 -10.31
N ASP A 101 36.74 -33.96 -9.34
CA ASP A 101 35.77 -33.99 -8.24
C ASP A 101 35.81 -32.72 -7.38
N LYS A 102 37.01 -32.21 -7.08
CA LYS A 102 37.17 -30.96 -6.33
C LYS A 102 36.67 -29.75 -7.10
N LEU A 103 36.97 -29.66 -8.40
CA LEU A 103 36.50 -28.55 -9.23
C LEU A 103 34.99 -28.61 -9.43
N MET A 104 34.41 -29.80 -9.62
CA MET A 104 32.97 -29.98 -9.79
C MET A 104 32.21 -29.58 -8.53
N LYS A 105 32.69 -29.95 -7.33
CA LYS A 105 32.11 -29.50 -6.05
C LYS A 105 32.11 -27.97 -5.90
N ARG A 106 33.15 -27.29 -6.37
CA ARG A 106 33.21 -25.81 -6.36
C ARG A 106 32.17 -25.21 -7.30
N VAL A 107 32.05 -25.75 -8.52
CA VAL A 107 31.01 -25.36 -9.48
C VAL A 107 29.61 -25.54 -8.89
N ASP A 108 29.32 -26.69 -8.29
CA ASP A 108 28.03 -26.98 -7.65
C ASP A 108 27.73 -26.01 -6.51
N THR A 109 28.73 -25.70 -5.68
CA THR A 109 28.60 -24.73 -4.58
C THR A 109 28.21 -23.35 -5.10
N VAL A 110 28.91 -22.85 -6.14
CA VAL A 110 28.60 -21.54 -6.73
C VAL A 110 27.22 -21.56 -7.41
N LYS A 111 26.86 -22.66 -8.09
CA LYS A 111 25.56 -22.83 -8.73
C LYS A 111 24.41 -22.77 -7.74
N THR A 112 24.53 -23.45 -6.59
CA THR A 112 23.55 -23.39 -5.51
C THR A 112 23.46 -21.98 -4.92
N ALA A 113 24.60 -21.31 -4.68
CA ALA A 113 24.61 -19.94 -4.17
C ALA A 113 23.95 -18.95 -5.16
N LEU A 114 24.22 -19.10 -6.45
CA LEU A 114 23.61 -18.30 -7.51
C LEU A 114 22.09 -18.51 -7.55
N ALA A 115 21.62 -19.76 -7.54
CA ALA A 115 20.20 -20.06 -7.53
C ALA A 115 19.48 -19.45 -6.30
N LYS A 116 20.12 -19.50 -5.13
CA LYS A 116 19.60 -18.86 -3.91
C LYS A 116 19.51 -17.34 -4.09
N LYS A 117 20.56 -16.69 -4.58
CA LYS A 117 20.58 -15.25 -4.83
C LYS A 117 19.51 -14.82 -5.83
N GLU A 118 19.30 -15.59 -6.90
CA GLU A 118 18.25 -15.31 -7.88
C GLU A 118 16.85 -15.44 -7.27
N ALA A 119 16.62 -16.44 -6.42
CA ALA A 119 15.36 -16.58 -5.70
C ALA A 119 15.12 -15.40 -4.74
N GLU A 120 16.13 -14.97 -4.00
CA GLU A 120 16.05 -13.81 -3.09
C GLU A 120 15.71 -12.51 -3.86
N VAL A 121 16.32 -12.29 -5.03
CA VAL A 121 16.00 -11.13 -5.88
C VAL A 121 14.54 -11.18 -6.37
N LYS A 122 14.04 -12.35 -6.75
CA LYS A 122 12.63 -12.51 -7.15
C LYS A 122 11.67 -12.18 -6.01
N LEU A 123 11.92 -12.73 -4.82
CA LEU A 123 11.10 -12.46 -3.64
C LEU A 123 11.11 -10.98 -3.25
N ALA A 124 12.27 -10.33 -3.31
CA ALA A 124 12.37 -8.89 -3.07
C ALA A 124 11.57 -8.08 -4.09
N LYS A 125 11.61 -8.45 -5.38
CA LYS A 125 10.85 -7.80 -6.44
C LYS A 125 9.34 -7.99 -6.25
N GLU A 126 8.89 -9.22 -5.97
CA GLU A 126 7.48 -9.51 -5.69
C GLU A 126 6.95 -8.70 -4.49
N ALA A 127 7.76 -8.55 -3.45
CA ALA A 127 7.42 -7.73 -2.29
C ALA A 127 7.31 -6.23 -2.65
N GLU A 128 8.25 -5.69 -3.41
CA GLU A 128 8.20 -4.31 -3.91
C GLU A 128 6.96 -4.04 -4.77
N GLU A 129 6.61 -4.96 -5.68
CA GLU A 129 5.42 -4.85 -6.52
C GLU A 129 4.13 -4.91 -5.68
N ALA A 130 4.05 -5.81 -4.71
CA ALA A 130 2.89 -5.94 -3.84
C ALA A 130 2.70 -4.72 -2.92
N VAL A 131 3.78 -4.19 -2.35
CA VAL A 131 3.75 -2.95 -1.55
C VAL A 131 3.39 -1.75 -2.41
N SER A 132 3.95 -1.63 -3.61
CA SER A 132 3.60 -0.54 -4.53
C SER A 132 2.13 -0.58 -4.95
N ALA A 133 1.57 -1.78 -5.15
CA ALA A 133 0.14 -1.94 -5.42
C ALA A 133 -0.73 -1.53 -4.22
N LEU A 134 -0.34 -1.89 -3.00
CA LEU A 134 -1.01 -1.44 -1.78
C LEU A 134 -0.94 0.08 -1.62
N GLU A 135 0.21 0.70 -1.88
CA GLU A 135 0.39 2.16 -1.80
C GLU A 135 -0.48 2.90 -2.82
N LYS A 136 -0.64 2.33 -4.02
CA LYS A 136 -1.43 2.94 -5.10
C LYS A 136 -2.92 2.91 -4.83
N ASP A 137 -3.45 1.75 -4.46
CA ASP A 137 -4.90 1.55 -4.36
C ASP A 137 -5.42 1.79 -2.92
N GLN A 138 -4.56 1.62 -1.90
CA GLN A 138 -4.87 1.79 -0.47
C GLN A 138 -6.19 1.13 -0.03
N VAL A 139 -6.39 -0.11 -0.49
CA VAL A 139 -7.55 -0.95 -0.16
C VAL A 139 -7.13 -2.15 0.69
N ASN A 140 -8.03 -2.60 1.57
CA ASN A 140 -7.72 -3.60 2.60
C ASN A 140 -7.33 -4.96 1.99
N GLU A 141 -7.87 -5.28 0.82
CA GLU A 141 -7.60 -6.50 0.06
C GLU A 141 -6.13 -6.62 -0.38
N LYS A 142 -5.40 -5.49 -0.48
CA LYS A 142 -3.98 -5.47 -0.88
C LYS A 142 -3.02 -5.59 0.31
N VAL A 143 -3.52 -5.46 1.53
CA VAL A 143 -2.69 -5.51 2.75
C VAL A 143 -2.08 -6.89 2.96
N THR A 144 -2.90 -7.93 2.94
CA THR A 144 -2.45 -9.31 3.19
C THR A 144 -1.47 -9.81 2.13
N PRO A 145 -1.70 -9.61 0.81
CA PRO A 145 -0.72 -9.95 -0.22
C PRO A 145 0.61 -9.22 -0.05
N ALA A 146 0.60 -7.92 0.27
CA ALA A 146 1.83 -7.16 0.53
C ALA A 146 2.59 -7.70 1.75
N GLN A 147 1.90 -7.97 2.87
CA GLN A 147 2.49 -8.55 4.07
C GLN A 147 3.13 -9.92 3.78
N THR A 148 2.38 -10.79 3.10
CA THR A 148 2.84 -12.14 2.73
C THR A 148 4.08 -12.11 1.84
N ALA A 149 4.16 -11.17 0.90
CA ALA A 149 5.32 -11.02 0.04
C ALA A 149 6.54 -10.50 0.81
N VAL A 150 6.35 -9.47 1.66
CA VAL A 150 7.40 -8.92 2.54
C VAL A 150 7.94 -9.97 3.52
N ASP A 151 7.09 -10.86 4.01
CA ASP A 151 7.52 -11.90 4.96
C ASP A 151 8.48 -12.93 4.37
N LYS A 152 8.46 -13.10 3.04
CA LYS A 152 9.39 -13.97 2.31
C LYS A 152 10.75 -13.31 2.03
N VAL A 153 10.88 -12.00 2.25
CA VAL A 153 12.14 -11.27 2.01
C VAL A 153 13.15 -11.63 3.10
N THR A 154 14.32 -12.14 2.71
CA THR A 154 15.38 -12.57 3.63
C THR A 154 16.31 -11.43 4.03
N ASN A 155 16.50 -10.43 3.17
CA ASN A 155 17.28 -9.24 3.49
C ASN A 155 16.54 -8.39 4.53
N LYS A 156 17.10 -8.32 5.74
CA LYS A 156 16.47 -7.64 6.88
C LYS A 156 16.20 -6.17 6.62
N ASP A 157 17.17 -5.41 6.09
CA ASP A 157 17.00 -3.97 5.87
C ASP A 157 15.92 -3.67 4.82
N GLN A 158 15.85 -4.48 3.76
CA GLN A 158 14.79 -4.37 2.76
C GLN A 158 13.43 -4.75 3.35
N LYS A 159 13.36 -5.84 4.12
CA LYS A 159 12.13 -6.26 4.81
C LYS A 159 11.62 -5.16 5.74
N ASP A 160 12.49 -4.58 6.55
CA ASP A 160 12.13 -3.54 7.52
C ASP A 160 11.62 -2.27 6.80
N LYS A 161 12.25 -1.87 5.69
CA LYS A 161 11.78 -0.73 4.87
C LYS A 161 10.40 -0.99 4.25
N LEU A 162 10.19 -2.18 3.71
CA LEU A 162 8.90 -2.55 3.11
C LEU A 162 7.80 -2.66 4.16
N GLN A 163 8.11 -3.23 5.32
CA GLN A 163 7.18 -3.31 6.44
C GLN A 163 6.78 -1.91 6.94
N HIS A 164 7.74 -0.99 7.03
CA HIS A 164 7.46 0.39 7.39
C HIS A 164 6.48 1.04 6.42
N ARG A 165 6.68 0.85 5.11
CA ARG A 165 5.76 1.35 4.07
C ARG A 165 4.35 0.80 4.23
N ILE A 166 4.21 -0.51 4.47
CA ILE A 166 2.90 -1.14 4.75
C ILE A 166 2.21 -0.48 5.96
N ASN A 167 2.96 -0.24 7.04
CA ASN A 167 2.41 0.36 8.27
C ASN A 167 1.94 1.81 8.05
N LEU A 168 2.68 2.59 7.26
CA LEU A 168 2.25 3.94 6.86
C LEU A 168 0.95 3.91 6.07
N VAL A 169 0.83 3.00 5.08
CA VAL A 169 -0.40 2.88 4.29
C VAL A 169 -1.59 2.48 5.15
N LYS A 170 -1.43 1.50 6.06
CA LYS A 170 -2.48 1.13 7.02
C LYS A 170 -2.94 2.34 7.85
N SER A 171 -1.99 3.10 8.39
CA SER A 171 -2.30 4.30 9.18
C SER A 171 -3.06 5.36 8.37
N ALA A 172 -2.69 5.54 7.10
CA ALA A 172 -3.39 6.45 6.19
C ALA A 172 -4.81 5.97 5.85
N MET A 173 -5.00 4.67 5.65
CA MET A 173 -6.32 4.07 5.44
C MET A 173 -7.23 4.26 6.65
N ASP A 174 -6.72 4.02 7.85
CA ASP A 174 -7.47 4.19 9.10
C ASP A 174 -7.88 5.66 9.29
N THR A 175 -6.96 6.59 9.03
CA THR A 175 -7.25 8.04 9.10
C THR A 175 -8.33 8.44 8.10
N LYS A 176 -8.27 7.93 6.86
CA LYS A 176 -9.29 8.17 5.84
C LYS A 176 -10.64 7.60 6.23
N ALA A 177 -10.68 6.40 6.83
CA ALA A 177 -11.90 5.78 7.31
C ALA A 177 -12.54 6.59 8.45
N GLN A 178 -11.73 7.06 9.39
CA GLN A 178 -12.17 7.93 10.49
C GLN A 178 -12.74 9.25 9.97
N GLN A 179 -12.06 9.90 9.04
CA GLN A 179 -12.55 11.14 8.41
C GLN A 179 -13.87 10.93 7.67
N ALA A 180 -14.01 9.82 6.94
CA ALA A 180 -15.25 9.49 6.26
C ALA A 180 -16.41 9.25 7.24
N ALA A 181 -16.16 8.53 8.34
CA ALA A 181 -17.15 8.30 9.39
C ALA A 181 -17.58 9.60 10.08
N GLN A 182 -16.64 10.50 10.37
CA GLN A 182 -16.93 11.82 10.95
C GLN A 182 -17.77 12.68 10.00
N ALA A 183 -17.42 12.71 8.71
CA ALA A 183 -18.18 13.45 7.71
C ALA A 183 -19.62 12.93 7.58
N GLN A 184 -19.81 11.60 7.59
CA GLN A 184 -21.13 10.98 7.57
C GLN A 184 -21.96 11.30 8.82
N ALA A 185 -21.33 11.30 10.01
CA ALA A 185 -22.01 11.66 11.25
C ALA A 185 -22.45 13.13 11.26
N GLU A 186 -21.62 14.04 10.77
CA GLU A 186 -21.97 15.47 10.66
C GLU A 186 -23.12 15.69 9.67
N GLU A 187 -23.10 15.02 8.52
CA GLU A 187 -24.19 15.10 7.53
C GLU A 187 -25.50 14.54 8.08
N ALA A 188 -25.45 13.41 8.80
CA ALA A 188 -26.62 12.84 9.46
C ALA A 188 -27.18 13.76 10.56
N ALA A 189 -26.32 14.40 11.35
CA ALA A 189 -26.73 15.35 12.38
C ALA A 189 -27.42 16.59 11.78
N ARG A 190 -26.88 17.14 10.70
CA ARG A 190 -27.51 18.27 9.97
C ARG A 190 -28.86 17.87 9.36
N ALA A 191 -28.95 16.68 8.77
CA ALA A 191 -30.21 16.17 8.23
C ALA A 191 -31.28 15.98 9.32
N ALA A 192 -30.89 15.47 10.50
CA ALA A 192 -31.78 15.33 11.64
C ALA A 192 -32.28 16.68 12.18
N GLN A 193 -31.40 17.68 12.28
CA GLN A 193 -31.77 19.04 12.69
C GLN A 193 -32.75 19.68 11.70
N ALA A 194 -32.47 19.59 10.39
CA ALA A 194 -33.38 20.12 9.37
C ALA A 194 -34.75 19.43 9.38
N ALA A 195 -34.79 18.12 9.62
CA ALA A 195 -36.05 17.38 9.75
C ALA A 195 -36.85 17.80 10.99
N ALA A 196 -36.18 18.01 12.13
CA ALA A 196 -36.82 18.49 13.36
C ALA A 196 -37.39 19.90 13.19
N GLU A 197 -36.65 20.82 12.55
CA GLU A 197 -37.13 22.17 12.25
C GLU A 197 -38.34 22.16 11.31
N ALA A 198 -38.33 21.29 10.29
CA ALA A 198 -39.46 21.15 9.37
C ALA A 198 -40.72 20.62 10.07
N GLN A 199 -40.58 19.65 10.99
CA GLN A 199 -41.68 19.14 11.80
C GLN A 199 -42.25 20.22 12.74
N ALA A 200 -41.38 20.97 13.42
CA ALA A 200 -41.81 22.06 14.30
C ALA A 200 -42.60 23.15 13.54
N GLN A 201 -42.20 23.49 12.31
CA GLN A 201 -42.93 24.44 11.47
C GLN A 201 -44.31 23.91 11.04
N GLN A 202 -44.45 22.61 10.76
CA GLN A 202 -45.74 22.00 10.43
C GLN A 202 -46.71 22.00 11.62
N GLU A 203 -46.23 21.65 12.82
CA GLU A 203 -47.05 21.70 14.04
C GLU A 203 -47.48 23.15 14.37
N ALA A 204 -46.57 24.12 14.24
CA ALA A 204 -46.90 25.53 14.44
C ALA A 204 -47.96 26.03 13.46
N ALA A 205 -47.90 25.60 12.19
CA ALA A 205 -48.90 25.94 11.19
C ALA A 205 -50.29 25.34 11.51
N GLN A 206 -50.36 24.09 11.95
CA GLN A 206 -51.63 23.46 12.36
C GLN A 206 -52.25 24.08 13.62
N ALA A 207 -51.43 24.53 14.55
CA ALA A 207 -51.91 25.24 15.75
C ALA A 207 -52.59 26.58 15.40
N GLN A 208 -52.09 27.30 14.38
CA GLN A 208 -52.66 28.59 13.96
C GLN A 208 -54.03 28.44 13.26
N THR A 209 -54.29 27.34 12.56
CA THR A 209 -55.59 27.10 11.89
C THR A 209 -56.72 26.85 12.89
N GLN A 210 -56.45 26.15 14.00
CA GLN A 210 -57.48 25.85 15.02
C GLN A 210 -57.96 27.08 15.79
N VAL A 211 -57.16 28.16 15.88
CA VAL A 211 -57.57 29.41 16.56
C VAL A 211 -58.42 30.33 15.68
N GLN A 212 -58.36 30.19 14.35
CA GLN A 212 -59.20 30.97 13.43
C GLN A 212 -60.59 30.35 13.22
N GLU A 213 -60.74 29.03 13.37
CA GLU A 213 -62.04 28.35 13.26
C GLU A 213 -62.90 28.49 14.53
N ALA A 214 -62.30 28.89 15.67
CA ALA A 214 -63.00 29.14 16.93
C ALA A 214 -63.50 30.60 17.10
N GLN A 215 -63.51 31.41 16.05
CA GLN A 215 -64.11 32.74 16.10
C GLN A 215 -65.66 32.59 16.16
N PRO A 216 -66.33 33.03 17.24
CA PRO A 216 -67.79 32.99 17.28
C PRO A 216 -68.34 33.90 16.19
N VAL A 217 -69.20 33.35 15.33
CA VAL A 217 -70.01 34.12 14.40
C VAL A 217 -70.90 35.03 15.25
N TYR A 218 -70.54 36.31 15.36
CA TYR A 218 -71.40 37.32 15.97
C TYR A 218 -72.52 37.65 14.97
N GLU A 219 -73.65 36.97 15.11
CA GLU A 219 -74.91 37.42 14.52
C GLU A 219 -75.33 38.72 15.22
N ALA A 220 -75.42 39.80 14.43
CA ALA A 220 -75.84 41.11 14.91
C ALA A 220 -77.33 41.09 15.29
N PRO A 221 -77.73 41.42 16.54
CA PRO A 221 -79.14 41.51 16.89
C PRO A 221 -79.74 42.82 16.35
N ALA A 222 -80.90 42.70 15.69
CA ALA A 222 -81.71 43.83 15.27
C ALA A 222 -82.21 44.64 16.48
N GLN A 223 -82.07 45.97 16.42
CA GLN A 223 -82.65 46.85 17.44
C GLN A 223 -84.15 47.04 17.21
N THR A 224 -84.96 46.64 18.18
CA THR A 224 -86.30 47.18 18.41
C THR A 224 -86.41 47.53 19.89
N GLY A 225 -86.58 48.82 20.19
CA GLY A 225 -86.76 49.30 21.56
C GLY A 225 -88.14 48.98 22.11
N GLY A 226 -88.22 48.86 23.44
CA GLY A 226 -89.49 48.94 24.16
C GLY A 226 -89.61 48.06 25.40
N GLU A 227 -89.12 48.61 26.52
CA GLU A 227 -89.68 48.48 27.87
C GLU A 227 -89.35 47.28 28.78
N ALA A 228 -88.80 47.66 29.95
CA ALA A 228 -88.93 47.09 31.29
C ALA A 228 -88.31 45.71 31.60
N GLN A 229 -87.32 45.69 32.51
CA GLN A 229 -87.37 44.94 33.78
C GLN A 229 -86.07 45.07 34.62
N ALA A 230 -86.25 45.10 35.94
CA ALA A 230 -85.27 44.81 37.00
C ALA A 230 -85.49 43.37 37.53
N PRO A 231 -84.66 42.80 38.43
CA PRO A 231 -83.31 43.17 38.88
C PRO A 231 -82.24 42.10 38.54
N ALA A 232 -80.98 42.50 38.69
CA ALA A 232 -79.78 41.76 38.37
C ALA A 232 -79.65 40.41 39.10
N GLN A 233 -79.45 39.33 38.33
CA GLN A 233 -78.73 38.14 38.77
C GLN A 233 -77.28 38.31 38.33
N THR A 234 -76.39 38.43 39.30
CA THR A 234 -74.94 38.42 39.11
C THR A 234 -74.51 37.09 38.51
N TYR A 235 -74.17 37.07 37.22
CA TYR A 235 -73.42 35.99 36.60
C TYR A 235 -71.97 36.43 36.46
N THR A 236 -71.11 35.86 37.31
CA THR A 236 -69.65 36.00 37.21
C THR A 236 -69.16 34.92 36.24
N PRO A 237 -68.51 35.28 35.12
CA PRO A 237 -67.93 34.28 34.23
C PRO A 237 -66.82 33.50 34.95
N PRO A 238 -66.63 32.19 34.68
CA PRO A 238 -65.46 31.48 35.18
C PRO A 238 -64.20 32.14 34.63
N ALA A 239 -63.22 32.35 35.52
CA ALA A 239 -61.93 32.90 35.18
C ALA A 239 -61.29 32.11 34.02
N PRO A 240 -60.61 32.78 33.07
CA PRO A 240 -59.81 32.05 32.09
C PRO A 240 -58.79 31.20 32.86
N ALA A 241 -58.75 29.91 32.54
CA ALA A 241 -57.73 29.02 33.06
C ALA A 241 -56.36 29.66 32.79
N SER A 242 -55.58 29.83 33.86
CA SER A 242 -54.23 30.36 33.78
C SER A 242 -53.44 29.57 32.74
N PRO A 243 -52.70 30.22 31.82
CA PRO A 243 -51.80 29.50 30.95
C PRO A 243 -50.87 28.67 31.83
N GLN A 244 -50.88 27.35 31.64
CA GLN A 244 -49.87 26.48 32.25
C GLN A 244 -48.52 27.09 31.92
N ALA A 245 -47.74 27.39 32.96
CA ALA A 245 -46.40 27.92 32.81
C ALA A 245 -45.65 27.05 31.79
N PRO A 246 -44.95 27.63 30.80
CA PRO A 246 -44.07 26.84 29.96
C PRO A 246 -43.14 26.08 30.90
N GLN A 247 -43.07 24.76 30.76
CA GLN A 247 -42.05 23.96 31.42
C GLN A 247 -40.74 24.69 31.12
N GLN A 248 -40.10 25.23 32.16
CA GLN A 248 -38.92 26.08 31.99
C GLN A 248 -37.88 25.24 31.26
N ALA A 249 -37.72 25.50 29.95
CA ALA A 249 -36.62 24.95 29.20
C ALA A 249 -35.36 25.40 29.94
N LEU A 250 -34.57 24.43 30.42
CA LEU A 250 -33.32 24.72 31.12
C LEU A 250 -32.54 25.70 30.26
N THR A 251 -32.23 26.85 30.83
CA THR A 251 -31.43 27.86 30.15
C THR A 251 -30.07 27.24 29.79
N GLN A 252 -29.44 27.68 28.70
CA GLN A 252 -28.13 27.17 28.30
C GLN A 252 -27.11 27.18 29.46
N GLU A 253 -27.21 28.17 30.34
CA GLU A 253 -26.36 28.28 31.53
C GLU A 253 -26.62 27.16 32.56
N GLN A 254 -27.87 26.73 32.73
CA GLN A 254 -28.23 25.59 33.58
C GLN A 254 -27.81 24.26 32.99
N ILE A 255 -27.84 24.11 31.66
CA ILE A 255 -27.35 22.91 30.97
C ILE A 255 -25.82 22.81 31.14
N GLN A 256 -25.11 23.93 30.99
CA GLN A 256 -23.66 23.97 31.18
C GLN A 256 -23.26 23.69 32.63
N GLN A 257 -23.98 24.25 33.62
CA GLN A 257 -23.75 23.93 35.04
C GLN A 257 -23.95 22.44 35.35
N GLN A 258 -24.98 21.80 34.78
CA GLN A 258 -25.20 20.36 34.98
C GLN A 258 -24.11 19.50 34.33
N ALA A 259 -23.58 19.91 33.17
CA ALA A 259 -22.47 19.22 32.52
C ALA A 259 -21.17 19.32 33.34
N ASP A 260 -20.86 20.52 33.84
CA ASP A 260 -19.67 20.77 34.66
C ASP A 260 -19.76 20.04 36.01
N GLU A 261 -20.95 19.94 36.60
CA GLU A 261 -21.18 19.18 37.84
C GLU A 261 -21.06 17.66 37.62
N ALA A 262 -21.51 17.15 36.48
CA ALA A 262 -21.33 15.75 36.09
C ALA A 262 -19.84 15.39 35.89
N GLU A 263 -19.06 16.26 35.26
CA GLU A 263 -17.61 16.07 35.10
C GLU A 263 -16.87 16.11 36.44
N ARG A 264 -17.27 17.01 37.35
CA ARG A 264 -16.72 17.04 38.72
C ARG A 264 -17.05 15.77 39.49
N ARG A 265 -18.26 15.23 39.31
CA ARG A 265 -18.70 13.98 39.96
C ARG A 265 -18.01 12.75 39.39
N ALA A 266 -17.66 12.76 38.10
CA ALA A 266 -16.89 11.70 37.44
C ALA A 266 -15.39 11.74 37.78
N SER A 267 -14.88 12.92 38.14
CA SER A 267 -13.47 13.13 38.47
C SER A 267 -13.15 13.01 39.97
N ASP A 268 -14.12 12.62 40.80
CA ASP A 268 -13.92 12.40 42.24
C ASP A 268 -13.18 11.05 42.47
N PRO A 269 -11.90 11.07 42.90
CA PRO A 269 -11.10 9.86 43.07
C PRO A 269 -11.52 9.02 44.28
N ASN A 270 -12.46 9.48 45.10
CA ASN A 270 -12.88 8.80 46.34
C ASN A 270 -14.26 8.12 46.23
N ARG A 271 -14.78 7.94 45.01
CA ARG A 271 -16.13 7.38 44.81
C ARG A 271 -16.14 5.86 45.01
N VAL A 272 -16.69 5.43 46.15
CA VAL A 272 -17.06 4.03 46.41
C VAL A 272 -18.30 3.69 45.58
N TRP A 273 -18.18 2.73 44.66
CA TRP A 273 -19.32 2.19 43.92
C TRP A 273 -20.02 1.16 44.81
N ASP A 274 -21.13 1.54 45.45
CA ASP A 274 -22.08 0.57 46.00
C ASP A 274 -22.83 -0.07 44.81
N TYR A 275 -22.63 -1.38 44.64
CA TYR A 275 -23.29 -2.24 43.65
C TYR A 275 -24.40 -3.06 44.31
#